data_AF-A0A3G8GW40-F1
#
_entry.id   AF-A0A3G8GW40-F1
#
_cell.length_a   1.000
_cell.length_b   1.000
_cell.length_c   1.000
_cell.angle_alpha   90.00
_cell.angle_beta   90.00
_cell.angle_gamma   90.00
#
_symmetry.space_group_name_H-M   'P 1'
#
loop_
_entity.id
_entity.type
_entity.pdbx_description
1 polymer ?
#
loop_
_entity_poly.entity_id
_entity_poly.type
_entity_poly.pdbx_seq_one_letter_code
_entity_poly.pdbx_strand_id
1 'polypeptide(L)'
;MLPMDAKKNADSYSYPNGMLNSGYVGGVLRNPDPANGICYIQQTRNENHMLPIAFDPKKTPLPRNIQEGDLIFAICHASGERKEDQRIVHMKSISFEQPNTMHLDKRFADDLLRKWGSLVHAAAKDSGTPDSIRKLEEQFGRSSDTQARLDSIDWRVLGLNKNATNTVRLAGFIQAKSLEQNRVGPDGKPLNDRLVVLLRQTKDPDKSIAIRWYSKNLRPLAEKLHRGIPISVSGEFRLDVKAIAPPDPDSGIAPVSSIPFIQAKDFPSPVAPGSDLIRVIPSWAAELFERPTQREVEASAPSSDAERQALFAAIQPSAT
;
A
#
# COMPACT_ATOMS: atom_id res chain seq x y z
N MET A 1 -0.29 18.55 15.10
CA MET A 1 -0.85 18.58 16.47
C MET A 1 -1.84 17.43 16.59
N LEU A 2 -1.62 16.50 17.52
CA LEU A 2 -2.54 15.38 17.76
C LEU A 2 -3.83 15.89 18.44
N PRO A 3 -5.02 15.37 18.09
CA PRO A 3 -6.21 15.58 18.92
C PRO A 3 -5.92 15.07 20.35
N MET A 4 -6.30 15.85 21.38
CA MET A 4 -5.89 15.58 22.77
C MET A 4 -6.38 14.23 23.33
N ASP A 5 -7.51 13.70 22.86
CA ASP A 5 -7.99 12.36 23.24
C ASP A 5 -7.15 11.23 22.64
N ALA A 6 -6.43 11.54 21.57
CA ALA A 6 -5.76 10.57 20.74
C ALA A 6 -4.31 10.32 21.20
N LYS A 7 -3.69 11.25 21.93
CA LYS A 7 -2.44 11.02 22.67
C LYS A 7 -2.58 10.01 23.82
N LYS A 8 -3.79 9.78 24.35
CA LYS A 8 -3.99 8.95 25.54
C LYS A 8 -4.02 7.44 25.27
N ASN A 9 -4.32 6.99 24.04
CA ASN A 9 -4.40 5.58 23.69
C ASN A 9 -3.69 5.29 22.36
N ALA A 10 -2.35 5.24 22.36
CA ALA A 10 -1.55 4.83 21.20
C ALA A 10 -2.03 3.48 20.61
N ASP A 11 -2.45 2.57 21.49
CA ASP A 11 -3.06 1.29 21.18
C ASP A 11 -4.39 1.37 20.43
N SER A 12 -5.16 2.45 20.54
CA SER A 12 -6.45 2.53 19.83
C SER A 12 -6.27 2.78 18.33
N TYR A 13 -5.12 3.35 17.94
CA TYR A 13 -4.81 3.60 16.55
C TYR A 13 -4.56 2.32 15.80
N SER A 14 -3.72 1.42 16.32
CA SER A 14 -3.29 0.26 15.57
C SER A 14 -4.37 -0.80 15.31
N TYR A 15 -5.57 -0.67 15.91
CA TYR A 15 -6.59 -1.73 15.91
C TYR A 15 -7.97 -1.28 15.43
N PRO A 16 -8.14 -0.87 14.16
CA PRO A 16 -9.47 -0.65 13.61
C PRO A 16 -10.30 -1.95 13.70
N ASN A 17 -11.51 -1.84 14.24
CA ASN A 17 -12.40 -2.97 14.52
C ASN A 17 -11.79 -4.06 15.42
N GLY A 18 -10.82 -3.70 16.28
CA GLY A 18 -10.18 -4.62 17.22
C GLY A 18 -9.13 -5.55 16.59
N MET A 19 -8.72 -5.31 15.35
CA MET A 19 -7.73 -6.12 14.63
C MET A 19 -6.54 -5.27 14.19
N LEU A 20 -5.32 -5.80 14.31
CA LEU A 20 -4.11 -5.07 13.95
C LEU A 20 -4.17 -4.59 12.50
N ASN A 21 -3.99 -3.30 12.29
CA ASN A 21 -3.86 -2.68 10.99
C ASN A 21 -3.01 -1.42 11.16
N SER A 22 -1.74 -1.52 10.79
CA SER A 22 -0.82 -0.39 10.88
C SER A 22 0.09 -0.40 9.68
N GLY A 23 0.02 0.66 8.88
CA GLY A 23 0.88 0.93 7.75
C GLY A 23 1.78 2.12 8.04
N TYR A 24 3.02 2.02 7.60
CA TYR A 24 4.03 3.05 7.70
C TYR A 24 4.62 3.25 6.31
N VAL A 25 4.32 4.41 5.71
CA VAL A 25 4.71 4.74 4.34
C VAL A 25 5.46 6.07 4.35
N GLY A 26 6.77 6.03 4.11
CA GLY A 26 7.65 7.19 4.05
C GLY A 26 8.22 7.40 2.66
N GLY A 27 8.42 8.66 2.28
CA GLY A 27 9.00 9.02 0.99
C GLY A 27 8.83 10.50 0.69
N VAL A 28 8.95 10.85 -0.59
CA VAL A 28 8.78 12.23 -1.07
C VAL A 28 7.30 12.50 -1.33
N LEU A 29 6.77 13.59 -0.79
CA LEU A 29 5.39 14.03 -1.03
C LEU A 29 5.24 14.52 -2.48
N ARG A 30 4.22 14.02 -3.18
CA ARG A 30 3.87 14.41 -4.56
C ARG A 30 2.37 14.69 -4.68
N ASN A 31 2.04 15.64 -5.56
CA ASN A 31 0.68 16.05 -5.91
C ASN A 31 -0.28 16.10 -4.70
N PRO A 32 0.02 16.88 -3.64
CA PRO A 32 -0.88 16.99 -2.50
C PRO A 32 -2.15 17.72 -2.94
N ASP A 33 -3.30 17.08 -2.75
CA ASP A 33 -4.63 17.68 -2.93
C ASP A 33 -5.34 17.77 -1.57
N PRO A 34 -5.21 18.91 -0.86
CA PRO A 34 -5.85 19.12 0.43
C PRO A 34 -7.38 19.18 0.37
N ALA A 35 -7.96 19.47 -0.80
CA ALA A 35 -9.42 19.60 -0.94
C ALA A 35 -10.07 18.21 -1.03
N ASN A 36 -9.50 17.33 -1.86
CA ASN A 36 -10.01 15.96 -2.03
C ASN A 36 -9.42 14.96 -1.02
N GLY A 37 -8.39 15.37 -0.25
CA GLY A 37 -7.79 14.54 0.77
C GLY A 37 -6.96 13.39 0.18
N ILE A 38 -6.21 13.65 -0.88
CA ILE A 38 -5.37 12.66 -1.54
C ILE A 38 -3.96 13.23 -1.68
N CYS A 39 -2.95 12.43 -1.39
CA CYS A 39 -1.57 12.73 -1.73
C CYS A 39 -0.84 11.47 -2.19
N TYR A 40 0.32 11.67 -2.80
CA TYR A 40 1.15 10.58 -3.28
C TYR A 40 2.48 10.57 -2.55
N ILE A 41 2.98 9.37 -2.22
CA ILE A 41 4.30 9.19 -1.64
C ILE A 41 5.17 8.44 -2.64
N GLN A 42 6.22 9.12 -3.09
CA GLN A 42 7.17 8.58 -4.05
C GLN A 42 8.38 7.99 -3.32
N GLN A 43 8.64 6.70 -3.55
CA GLN A 43 9.79 5.98 -3.00
C GLN A 43 10.85 5.61 -4.05
N THR A 44 10.52 5.76 -5.33
CA THR A 44 11.39 5.43 -6.46
C THR A 44 11.30 6.51 -7.51
N ARG A 45 12.32 6.62 -8.37
CA ARG A 45 12.34 7.61 -9.47
C ARG A 45 11.16 7.48 -10.45
N ASN A 46 10.54 6.30 -10.56
CA ASN A 46 9.41 6.10 -11.46
C ASN A 46 8.12 6.71 -10.87
N GLU A 47 7.54 7.68 -11.57
CA GLU A 47 6.29 8.35 -11.17
C GLU A 47 5.08 7.39 -11.22
N ASN A 48 5.11 6.38 -12.08
CA ASN A 48 4.05 5.36 -12.13
C ASN A 48 3.95 4.51 -10.86
N HIS A 49 4.96 4.54 -9.99
CA HIS A 49 5.02 3.79 -8.74
C HIS A 49 4.71 4.67 -7.51
N MET A 50 4.19 5.89 -7.72
CA MET A 50 3.75 6.77 -6.64
C MET A 50 2.63 6.14 -5.83
N LEU A 51 2.82 6.00 -4.51
CA LEU A 51 1.86 5.34 -3.64
C LEU A 51 0.73 6.30 -3.26
N PRO A 52 -0.54 6.02 -3.62
CA PRO A 52 -1.65 6.89 -3.26
C PRO A 52 -2.01 6.72 -1.77
N ILE A 53 -2.08 7.83 -1.05
CA ILE A 53 -2.50 7.91 0.34
C ILE A 53 -3.72 8.84 0.43
N ALA A 54 -4.85 8.31 0.90
CA ALA A 54 -6.02 9.11 1.23
C ALA A 54 -5.89 9.66 2.65
N PHE A 55 -6.38 10.85 2.93
CA PHE A 55 -6.44 11.45 4.26
C PHE A 55 -7.71 12.27 4.42
N ASP A 56 -8.15 12.50 5.65
CA ASP A 56 -9.30 13.35 5.94
C ASP A 56 -8.82 14.80 6.17
N PRO A 57 -9.15 15.77 5.31
CA PRO A 57 -8.67 17.15 5.45
C PRO A 57 -9.11 17.81 6.78
N LYS A 58 -10.21 17.36 7.38
CA LYS A 58 -10.74 17.93 8.63
C LYS A 58 -10.11 17.28 9.85
N LYS A 59 -9.91 15.96 9.83
CA LYS A 59 -9.40 15.21 10.98
C LYS A 59 -7.89 15.08 10.99
N THR A 60 -7.29 14.86 9.83
CA THR A 60 -5.88 14.51 9.65
C THR A 60 -5.28 15.31 8.48
N PRO A 61 -5.30 16.66 8.54
CA PRO A 61 -4.74 17.48 7.47
C PRO A 61 -3.24 17.27 7.32
N LEU A 62 -2.74 17.48 6.10
CA LEU A 62 -1.31 17.63 5.86
C LEU A 62 -0.76 18.80 6.73
N PRO A 63 0.40 18.64 7.37
CA PRO A 63 1.02 19.72 8.12
C PRO A 63 1.29 20.94 7.23
N ARG A 64 0.90 22.13 7.70
CA ARG A 64 0.96 23.39 6.91
C ARG A 64 2.36 23.78 6.43
N ASN A 65 3.39 23.25 7.08
CA ASN A 65 4.79 23.52 6.81
C ASN A 65 5.40 22.56 5.78
N ILE A 66 4.66 21.53 5.34
CA ILE A 66 5.14 20.55 4.35
C ILE A 66 4.62 20.95 2.98
N GLN A 67 5.52 20.98 2.00
CA GLN A 67 5.23 21.26 0.60
C GLN A 67 5.50 20.04 -0.27
N GLU A 68 5.04 20.08 -1.52
CA GLU A 68 5.44 19.07 -2.51
C GLU A 68 6.96 19.02 -2.65
N GLY A 69 7.51 17.80 -2.77
CA GLY A 69 8.93 17.54 -2.80
C GLY A 69 9.58 17.33 -1.42
N ASP A 70 8.87 17.62 -0.33
CA ASP A 70 9.39 17.37 1.01
C ASP A 70 9.27 15.88 1.41
N LEU A 71 10.17 15.45 2.29
CA LEU A 71 10.09 14.12 2.87
C LEU A 71 8.98 14.06 3.92
N ILE A 72 8.10 13.06 3.78
CA ILE A 72 6.97 12.83 4.64
C ILE A 72 6.90 11.36 5.05
N PHE A 73 6.32 11.13 6.22
CA PHE A 73 6.03 9.81 6.74
C PHE A 73 4.56 9.72 7.12
N ALA A 74 3.81 8.84 6.47
CA ALA A 74 2.40 8.63 6.72
C ALA A 74 2.19 7.35 7.54
N ILE A 75 1.46 7.49 8.64
CA ILE A 75 0.94 6.38 9.43
C ILE A 75 -0.49 6.13 8.97
N CYS A 76 -0.78 4.92 8.52
CA CYS A 76 -1.96 4.62 7.72
C CYS A 76 -2.69 3.35 8.19
N HIS A 77 -3.96 3.25 7.81
CA HIS A 77 -4.72 2.01 7.77
C HIS A 77 -4.91 1.53 6.35
N ALA A 78 -4.80 0.23 6.14
CA ALA A 78 -5.19 -0.42 4.90
C ALA A 78 -6.68 -0.76 4.92
N SER A 79 -7.42 -0.42 3.87
CA SER A 79 -8.80 -0.88 3.65
C SER A 79 -8.92 -1.49 2.27
N GLY A 80 -9.65 -2.60 2.15
CA GLY A 80 -9.99 -3.15 0.85
C GLY A 80 -11.19 -2.45 0.25
N GLU A 81 -11.28 -2.48 -1.08
CA GLU A 81 -12.47 -2.11 -1.83
C GLU A 81 -12.61 -3.03 -3.04
N ARG A 82 -13.86 -3.36 -3.40
CA ARG A 82 -14.17 -3.97 -4.70
C ARG A 82 -14.44 -2.87 -5.70
N LYS A 83 -13.60 -2.78 -6.73
CA LYS A 83 -13.89 -1.96 -7.90
C LYS A 83 -14.07 -2.90 -9.08
N GLU A 84 -15.31 -3.01 -9.55
CA GLU A 84 -15.71 -3.96 -10.60
C GLU A 84 -15.32 -5.40 -10.22
N ASP A 85 -14.38 -6.00 -10.98
CA ASP A 85 -13.87 -7.35 -10.74
C ASP A 85 -12.54 -7.38 -9.96
N GLN A 86 -12.03 -6.21 -9.57
CA GLN A 86 -10.72 -6.10 -8.91
C GLN A 86 -10.86 -5.75 -7.43
N ARG A 87 -9.94 -6.32 -6.64
CA ARG A 87 -9.74 -5.97 -5.23
C ARG A 87 -8.58 -4.98 -5.14
N ILE A 88 -8.88 -3.77 -4.69
CA ILE A 88 -7.92 -2.70 -4.51
C ILE A 88 -7.72 -2.40 -3.03
N VAL A 89 -6.51 -1.97 -2.68
CA VAL A 89 -6.17 -1.57 -1.31
C VAL A 89 -6.02 -0.05 -1.25
N HIS A 90 -6.75 0.58 -0.35
CA HIS A 90 -6.59 1.99 -0.02
C HIS A 90 -5.80 2.13 1.26
N MET A 91 -4.83 3.04 1.24
CA MET A 91 -4.11 3.45 2.44
C MET A 91 -4.70 4.77 2.91
N LYS A 92 -5.35 4.77 4.08
CA LYS A 92 -5.90 5.96 4.71
C LYS A 92 -4.98 6.43 5.83
N SER A 93 -4.41 7.62 5.68
CA SER A 93 -3.59 8.28 6.69
C SER A 93 -4.40 8.58 7.96
N ILE A 94 -3.76 8.33 9.08
CA ILE A 94 -4.15 8.68 10.45
C ILE A 94 -3.35 9.91 10.89
N SER A 95 -2.08 9.95 10.52
CA SER A 95 -1.18 11.06 10.81
C SER A 95 -0.07 11.14 9.78
N PHE A 96 0.43 12.36 9.64
CA PHE A 96 1.66 12.64 8.93
C PHE A 96 2.71 13.13 9.91
N GLU A 97 3.91 12.61 9.77
CA GLU A 97 5.08 12.95 10.55
C GLU A 97 6.23 13.30 9.61
N GLN A 98 7.22 14.01 10.13
CA GLN A 98 8.48 14.18 9.44
C GLN A 98 9.32 12.92 9.64
N PRO A 99 9.93 12.37 8.58
CA PRO A 99 10.78 11.21 8.74
C PRO A 99 12.00 11.54 9.61
N ASN A 100 12.38 10.58 10.45
CA ASN A 100 13.54 10.67 11.32
C ASN A 100 14.72 9.89 10.70
N THR A 101 15.88 9.92 11.36
CA THR A 101 17.10 9.23 10.91
C THR A 101 16.92 7.71 10.74
N MET A 102 15.98 7.07 11.46
CA MET A 102 15.70 5.63 11.33
C MET A 102 14.97 5.28 10.03
N HIS A 103 14.27 6.25 9.44
CA HIS A 103 13.56 6.11 8.17
C HIS A 103 14.48 6.33 6.96
N LEU A 104 15.67 6.90 7.22
CA LEU A 104 16.69 7.13 6.22
C LEU A 104 17.68 5.95 6.21
N ASP A 105 18.26 5.65 5.06
CA ASP A 105 19.42 4.78 4.97
C ASP A 105 20.62 5.43 5.65
N LYS A 106 21.51 4.62 6.22
CA LYS A 106 22.66 5.10 6.98
C LYS A 106 23.54 6.01 6.13
N ARG A 107 23.77 5.67 4.86
CA ARG A 107 24.56 6.51 3.94
C ARG A 107 23.92 7.86 3.67
N PHE A 108 22.61 7.90 3.44
CA PHE A 108 21.88 9.15 3.23
C PHE A 108 21.85 10.00 4.50
N ALA A 109 21.64 9.38 5.66
CA ALA A 109 21.70 10.06 6.94
C ALA A 109 23.08 10.66 7.20
N ASP A 110 24.15 9.90 6.95
CA ASP A 110 25.54 10.35 7.11
C ASP A 110 25.88 11.48 6.11
N ASP A 111 25.45 11.40 4.86
CA ASP A 111 25.65 12.45 3.85
C ASP A 111 24.86 13.71 4.16
N LEU A 112 23.61 13.57 4.64
CA LEU A 112 22.80 14.68 5.11
C LEU A 112 23.47 15.37 6.30
N LEU A 113 23.90 14.61 7.31
CA LEU A 113 24.61 15.12 8.48
C LEU A 113 25.96 15.75 8.10
N ARG A 114 26.68 15.21 7.12
CA ARG A 114 27.95 15.78 6.64
C ARG A 114 27.74 17.11 5.92
N LYS A 115 26.69 17.22 5.09
CA LYS A 115 26.29 18.49 4.45
C LYS A 115 25.86 19.52 5.50
N TRP A 116 25.04 19.13 6.47
CA TRP A 116 24.68 19.98 7.59
C TRP A 116 25.88 20.39 8.43
N GLY A 117 26.81 19.48 8.73
CA GLY A 117 28.06 19.78 9.42
C GLY A 117 28.88 20.83 8.67
N SER A 118 29.02 20.72 7.35
CA SER A 118 29.71 21.74 6.54
C SER A 118 29.00 23.10 6.55
N LEU A 119 27.66 23.13 6.52
CA LEU A 119 26.87 24.36 6.54
C LEU A 119 26.88 25.02 7.93
N VAL A 120 26.77 24.23 9.00
CA VAL A 120 26.79 24.70 10.39
C VAL A 120 28.20 25.14 10.78
N HIS A 121 29.27 24.45 10.35
CA HIS A 121 30.65 24.91 10.58
C HIS A 121 31.04 26.13 9.73
N ALA A 122 30.42 26.33 8.57
CA ALA A 122 30.53 27.58 7.81
C ALA A 122 29.75 28.73 8.46
N ALA A 123 28.58 28.44 9.04
CA ALA A 123 27.74 29.43 9.74
C ALA A 123 28.22 29.77 11.16
N ALA A 124 28.93 28.86 11.83
CA ALA A 124 29.41 29.04 13.21
C ALA A 124 30.67 29.90 13.34
N LYS A 125 31.15 30.53 12.26
CA LYS A 125 32.32 31.42 12.31
C LYS A 125 32.01 32.90 12.58
N ASP A 126 30.76 33.35 12.52
CA ASP A 126 30.41 34.71 12.92
C ASP A 126 28.97 34.77 13.44
N SER A 127 28.84 35.07 14.73
CA SER A 127 27.56 35.39 15.36
C SER A 127 27.07 36.76 14.89
N GLY A 128 26.31 36.73 13.81
CA GLY A 128 25.55 37.82 13.20
C GLY A 128 24.98 37.22 11.92
N THR A 129 23.66 37.23 11.76
CA THR A 129 22.94 36.46 10.72
C THR A 129 23.67 36.57 9.38
N PRO A 130 24.30 35.48 8.87
CA PRO A 130 25.22 35.59 7.76
C PRO A 130 24.54 36.13 6.50
N ASP A 131 25.23 36.99 5.76
CA ASP A 131 24.81 37.45 4.43
C ASP A 131 24.57 36.29 3.46
N SER A 132 25.09 35.10 3.74
CA SER A 132 24.78 33.87 2.99
C SER A 132 23.37 33.36 3.21
N ILE A 133 22.74 33.54 4.39
CA ILE A 133 21.32 33.20 4.62
C ILE A 133 20.43 34.19 3.86
N ARG A 134 20.80 35.48 3.89
CA ARG A 134 20.10 36.52 3.15
C ARG A 134 20.26 36.36 1.63
N LYS A 135 21.46 35.98 1.17
CA LYS A 135 21.74 35.57 -0.21
C LYS A 135 21.11 34.24 -0.58
N LEU A 136 20.97 33.27 0.34
CA LEU A 136 20.23 32.03 0.09
C LEU A 136 18.72 32.33 -0.05
N GLU A 137 18.17 33.23 0.77
CA GLU A 137 16.80 33.74 0.62
C GLU A 137 16.60 34.57 -0.65
N GLU A 138 17.59 35.35 -1.10
CA GLU A 138 17.55 36.14 -2.34
C GLU A 138 17.86 35.29 -3.60
N GLN A 139 18.69 34.26 -3.49
CA GLN A 139 19.17 33.42 -4.61
C GLN A 139 18.30 32.17 -4.83
N PHE A 140 17.66 31.64 -3.78
CA PHE A 140 16.74 30.50 -3.87
C PHE A 140 15.28 30.86 -3.61
N GLY A 141 14.98 32.04 -3.04
CA GLY A 141 13.62 32.39 -2.63
C GLY A 141 13.03 31.35 -1.67
N ARG A 142 11.77 31.54 -1.25
CA ARG A 142 10.92 30.35 -1.09
C ARG A 142 10.78 29.78 -2.49
N SER A 143 11.47 28.69 -2.81
CA SER A 143 11.49 28.11 -4.15
C SER A 143 10.06 28.04 -4.72
N SER A 144 9.73 28.91 -5.66
CA SER A 144 8.46 28.87 -6.38
C SER A 144 8.42 27.74 -7.39
N ASP A 145 9.57 27.10 -7.65
CA ASP A 145 9.72 26.08 -8.66
C ASP A 145 9.87 24.68 -8.02
N THR A 146 8.73 24.01 -7.86
CA THR A 146 8.62 22.62 -7.39
C THR A 146 9.52 21.68 -8.20
N GLN A 147 9.70 21.95 -9.50
CA GLN A 147 10.49 21.10 -10.39
C GLN A 147 11.98 21.09 -10.02
N ALA A 148 12.55 22.26 -9.74
CA ALA A 148 13.94 22.38 -9.30
C ALA A 148 14.21 21.65 -7.97
N ARG A 149 13.24 21.64 -7.04
CA ARG A 149 13.35 20.84 -5.81
C ARG A 149 13.34 19.34 -6.12
N LEU A 150 12.44 18.88 -6.98
CA LEU A 150 12.33 17.48 -7.37
C LEU A 150 13.59 16.98 -8.09
N ASP A 151 14.16 17.80 -8.96
CA ASP A 151 15.39 17.49 -9.69
C ASP A 151 16.64 17.50 -8.78
N SER A 152 16.59 18.27 -7.68
CA SER A 152 17.64 18.28 -6.66
C SER A 152 17.65 17.02 -5.76
N ILE A 153 16.55 16.26 -5.77
CA ILE A 153 16.49 14.98 -5.07
C ILE A 153 17.35 13.98 -5.85
N ASP A 154 18.53 13.69 -5.33
CA ASP A 154 19.33 12.60 -5.87
C ASP A 154 18.68 11.27 -5.54
N TRP A 155 17.84 10.77 -6.44
CA TRP A 155 17.15 9.49 -6.32
C TRP A 155 18.09 8.29 -6.19
N ARG A 156 19.39 8.43 -6.52
CA ARG A 156 20.40 7.39 -6.27
C ARG A 156 20.86 7.39 -4.81
N VAL A 157 20.79 8.55 -4.15
CA VAL A 157 21.21 8.77 -2.75
C VAL A 157 20.00 8.77 -1.81
N LEU A 158 18.76 8.92 -2.30
CA LEU A 158 17.51 8.69 -1.55
C LEU A 158 17.36 7.19 -1.18
N GLY A 159 18.27 6.72 -0.33
CA GLY A 159 18.16 5.46 0.37
C GLY A 159 17.16 5.67 1.49
N LEU A 160 15.93 5.22 1.30
CA LEU A 160 14.99 5.05 2.40
C LEU A 160 15.21 3.68 3.00
N ASN A 161 15.12 3.58 4.32
CA ASN A 161 15.11 2.29 4.99
C ASN A 161 13.80 1.57 4.67
N LYS A 162 13.78 0.74 3.62
CA LYS A 162 12.57 0.04 3.12
C LYS A 162 11.85 -0.78 4.20
N ASN A 163 12.55 -1.21 5.23
CA ASN A 163 11.95 -1.95 6.35
C ASN A 163 11.21 -1.04 7.35
N ALA A 164 11.54 0.25 7.38
CA ALA A 164 10.90 1.25 8.23
C ALA A 164 9.95 2.18 7.46
N THR A 165 10.15 2.35 6.15
CA THR A 165 9.40 3.32 5.32
C THR A 165 8.37 2.70 4.40
N ASN A 166 8.32 1.38 4.25
CA ASN A 166 7.20 0.71 3.62
C ASN A 166 6.94 -0.59 4.37
N THR A 167 6.16 -0.51 5.44
CA THR A 167 5.77 -1.69 6.19
C THR A 167 4.31 -1.59 6.59
N VAL A 168 3.56 -2.66 6.33
CA VAL A 168 2.17 -2.80 6.69
C VAL A 168 2.03 -4.08 7.50
N ARG A 169 1.51 -3.96 8.72
CA ARG A 169 1.20 -5.07 9.61
C ARG A 169 -0.30 -5.20 9.75
N LEU A 170 -0.82 -6.36 9.40
CA LEU A 170 -2.25 -6.66 9.40
C LEU A 170 -2.52 -7.93 10.19
N ALA A 171 -3.68 -8.00 10.84
CA ALA A 171 -4.25 -9.23 11.37
C ALA A 171 -5.73 -9.31 11.00
N GLY A 172 -6.25 -10.49 10.74
CA GLY A 172 -7.68 -10.65 10.42
C GLY A 172 -8.02 -12.05 9.98
N PHE A 173 -9.25 -12.23 9.51
CA PHE A 173 -9.76 -13.53 9.09
C PHE A 173 -9.66 -13.69 7.58
N ILE A 174 -9.26 -14.87 7.12
CA ILE A 174 -9.21 -15.16 5.69
C ILE A 174 -10.64 -15.27 5.14
N GLN A 175 -10.98 -14.45 4.15
CA GLN A 175 -12.26 -14.51 3.44
C GLN A 175 -12.20 -15.50 2.28
N ALA A 176 -11.17 -15.36 1.44
CA ALA A 176 -10.97 -16.17 0.24
C ALA A 176 -9.49 -16.18 -0.14
N LYS A 177 -9.11 -17.13 -1.00
CA LYS A 177 -7.78 -17.21 -1.60
C LYS A 177 -7.89 -17.61 -3.07
N SER A 178 -6.90 -17.20 -3.86
CA SER A 178 -6.71 -17.64 -5.24
C SER A 178 -5.21 -17.90 -5.47
N LEU A 179 -4.89 -19.08 -6.01
CA LEU A 179 -3.52 -19.48 -6.36
C LEU A 179 -3.39 -19.53 -7.88
N GLU A 180 -2.47 -18.75 -8.42
CA GLU A 180 -2.08 -18.77 -9.82
C GLU A 180 -0.68 -19.37 -9.93
N GLN A 181 -0.59 -20.53 -10.57
CA GLN A 181 0.67 -21.26 -10.77
C GLN A 181 1.18 -21.13 -12.20
N ASN A 182 2.48 -21.35 -12.39
CA ASN A 182 3.12 -21.42 -13.72
C ASN A 182 2.81 -20.18 -14.58
N ARG A 183 2.80 -19.01 -13.95
CA ARG A 183 2.51 -17.75 -14.65
C ARG A 183 3.59 -17.51 -15.69
N VAL A 184 3.20 -17.03 -16.86
CA VAL A 184 4.13 -16.67 -17.93
C VAL A 184 4.00 -15.17 -18.19
N GLY A 185 5.14 -14.48 -18.22
CA GLY A 185 5.18 -13.05 -18.52
C GLY A 185 4.93 -12.75 -20.00
N PRO A 186 4.73 -11.48 -20.37
CA PRO A 186 4.59 -11.06 -21.76
C PRO A 186 5.75 -11.52 -22.64
N ASP A 187 6.95 -11.58 -22.06
CA ASP A 187 8.20 -11.99 -22.73
C ASP A 187 8.38 -13.52 -22.82
N GLY A 188 7.36 -14.32 -22.49
CA GLY A 188 7.42 -15.78 -22.48
C GLY A 188 8.23 -16.38 -21.31
N LYS A 189 8.80 -15.54 -20.44
CA LYS A 189 9.57 -15.99 -19.27
C LYS A 189 8.65 -16.48 -18.14
N PRO A 190 9.01 -17.57 -17.43
CA PRO A 190 8.26 -18.00 -16.27
C PRO A 190 8.32 -16.94 -15.16
N LEU A 191 7.15 -16.59 -14.64
CA LEU A 191 6.95 -15.74 -13.48
C LEU A 191 6.72 -16.61 -12.25
N ASN A 192 7.04 -16.05 -11.08
CA ASN A 192 6.72 -16.70 -9.81
C ASN A 192 5.20 -16.92 -9.66
N ASP A 193 4.84 -18.00 -8.96
CA ASP A 193 3.47 -18.25 -8.51
C ASP A 193 2.96 -17.03 -7.75
N ARG A 194 1.66 -16.77 -7.86
CA ARG A 194 0.97 -15.70 -7.14
C ARG A 194 -0.14 -16.29 -6.29
N LEU A 195 -0.05 -16.09 -4.97
CA LEU A 195 -1.14 -16.38 -4.06
C LEU A 195 -1.76 -15.06 -3.61
N VAL A 196 -3.04 -14.87 -3.93
CA VAL A 196 -3.85 -13.74 -3.46
C VAL A 196 -4.73 -14.23 -2.32
N VAL A 197 -4.66 -13.57 -1.17
CA VAL A 197 -5.53 -13.83 -0.01
C VAL A 197 -6.30 -12.55 0.31
N LEU A 198 -7.59 -12.69 0.54
CA LEU A 198 -8.46 -11.60 0.98
C LEU A 198 -8.57 -11.66 2.50
N LEU A 199 -8.04 -10.65 3.18
CA LEU A 199 -8.07 -10.53 4.63
C LEU A 199 -9.23 -9.62 5.06
N ARG A 200 -10.20 -10.17 5.79
CA ARG A 200 -11.39 -9.45 6.25
C ARG A 200 -11.19 -8.91 7.66
N GLN A 201 -11.40 -7.61 7.81
CA GLN A 201 -11.41 -6.90 9.09
C GLN A 201 -12.74 -6.17 9.38
N THR A 202 -13.69 -6.21 8.44
CA THR A 202 -14.98 -5.52 8.55
C THR A 202 -16.13 -6.48 8.27
N LYS A 203 -17.35 -6.07 8.65
CA LYS A 203 -18.57 -6.84 8.35
C LYS A 203 -18.78 -7.00 6.85
N ASP A 204 -18.35 -6.07 6.03
CA ASP A 204 -18.51 -6.15 4.58
C ASP A 204 -17.36 -6.99 3.97
N PRO A 205 -17.66 -8.16 3.35
CA PRO A 205 -16.63 -8.97 2.70
C PRO A 205 -16.00 -8.25 1.51
N ASP A 206 -16.68 -7.27 0.91
CA ASP A 206 -16.14 -6.55 -0.24
C ASP A 206 -15.02 -5.58 0.12
N LYS A 207 -14.90 -5.25 1.41
CA LYS A 207 -13.83 -4.43 1.98
C LYS A 207 -12.62 -5.24 2.45
N SER A 208 -12.52 -6.49 2.01
CA SER A 208 -11.38 -7.36 2.35
C SER A 208 -10.09 -6.85 1.68
N ILE A 209 -9.02 -6.80 2.46
CA ILE A 209 -7.71 -6.31 2.03
C ILE A 209 -7.03 -7.38 1.18
N ALA A 210 -6.61 -7.04 -0.04
CA ALA A 210 -5.91 -7.97 -0.93
C ALA A 210 -4.41 -8.05 -0.59
N ILE A 211 -3.98 -9.24 -0.18
CA ILE A 211 -2.59 -9.56 0.16
C ILE A 211 -2.04 -10.55 -0.86
N ARG A 212 -0.84 -10.27 -1.39
CA ARG A 212 -0.20 -11.07 -2.44
C ARG A 212 1.14 -11.63 -1.96
N TRP A 213 1.34 -12.94 -2.11
CA TRP A 213 2.64 -13.60 -2.01
C TRP A 213 3.14 -13.95 -3.41
N TYR A 214 4.45 -13.85 -3.59
CA TYR A 214 5.15 -14.27 -4.80
C TYR A 214 6.31 -15.19 -4.41
N SER A 215 6.30 -16.43 -4.91
CA SER A 215 7.39 -17.40 -4.69
C SER A 215 7.39 -18.45 -5.80
N LYS A 216 8.46 -19.26 -5.88
CA LYS A 216 8.55 -20.37 -6.84
C LYS A 216 7.57 -21.51 -6.55
N ASN A 217 7.18 -21.67 -5.28
CA ASN A 217 6.22 -22.70 -4.86
C ASN A 217 5.36 -22.15 -3.72
N LEU A 218 4.09 -21.85 -4.01
CA LEU A 218 3.12 -21.36 -3.02
C LEU A 218 2.06 -22.39 -2.65
N ARG A 219 2.09 -23.58 -3.26
CA ARG A 219 1.07 -24.62 -3.04
C ARG A 219 0.96 -25.07 -1.57
N PRO A 220 2.07 -25.38 -0.85
CA PRO A 220 1.97 -25.79 0.56
C PRO A 220 1.41 -24.69 1.46
N LEU A 221 1.68 -23.42 1.13
CA LEU A 221 1.11 -22.29 1.86
C LEU A 221 -0.38 -22.18 1.56
N ALA A 222 -0.77 -22.21 0.28
CA ALA A 222 -2.15 -22.14 -0.14
C ALA A 222 -2.98 -23.26 0.52
N GLU A 223 -2.46 -24.48 0.61
CA GLU A 223 -3.12 -25.61 1.28
C GLU A 223 -3.31 -25.41 2.79
N LYS A 224 -2.46 -24.63 3.47
CA LYS A 224 -2.66 -24.34 4.92
C LYS A 224 -3.64 -23.21 5.19
N LEU A 225 -3.81 -22.30 4.24
CA LEU A 225 -4.67 -21.12 4.39
C LEU A 225 -6.10 -21.48 4.00
N HIS A 226 -7.05 -21.40 4.92
CA HIS A 226 -8.47 -21.69 4.69
C HIS A 226 -9.33 -20.52 5.13
N ARG A 227 -10.53 -20.39 4.54
CA ARG A 227 -11.51 -19.39 4.98
C ARG A 227 -11.77 -19.53 6.48
N GLY A 228 -11.85 -18.39 7.16
CA GLY A 228 -12.07 -18.29 8.61
C GLY A 228 -10.82 -18.43 9.47
N ILE A 229 -9.67 -18.86 8.94
CA ILE A 229 -8.44 -18.88 9.75
C ILE A 229 -8.00 -17.45 10.07
N PRO A 230 -7.76 -17.10 11.34
CA PRO A 230 -7.17 -15.81 11.71
C PRO A 230 -5.66 -15.84 11.48
N ILE A 231 -5.14 -14.88 10.73
CA ILE A 231 -3.73 -14.75 10.40
C ILE A 231 -3.21 -13.35 10.67
N SER A 232 -1.91 -13.23 10.91
CA SER A 232 -1.17 -11.98 10.89
C SER A 232 -0.14 -11.97 9.78
N VAL A 233 0.01 -10.83 9.11
CA VAL A 233 0.87 -10.64 7.95
C VAL A 233 1.65 -9.34 8.07
N SER A 234 2.92 -9.41 7.67
CA SER A 234 3.78 -8.24 7.42
C SER A 234 4.05 -8.12 5.92
N GLY A 235 3.93 -6.92 5.38
CA GLY A 235 4.09 -6.66 3.95
C GLY A 235 4.46 -5.22 3.62
N GLU A 236 4.45 -4.92 2.33
CA GLU A 236 4.69 -3.62 1.73
C GLU A 236 3.46 -3.20 0.92
N PHE A 237 3.12 -1.91 0.96
CA PHE A 237 2.14 -1.34 0.04
C PHE A 237 2.79 -1.08 -1.32
N ARG A 238 2.26 -1.69 -2.37
CA ARG A 238 2.81 -1.62 -3.73
C ARG A 238 1.70 -1.46 -4.77
N LEU A 239 2.11 -1.01 -5.96
CA LEU A 239 1.24 -0.88 -7.13
C LEU A 239 1.59 -1.96 -8.15
N ASP A 240 0.57 -2.63 -8.68
CA ASP A 240 0.67 -3.45 -9.88
C ASP A 240 0.32 -2.56 -11.06
N VAL A 241 1.35 -2.20 -11.83
CA VAL A 241 1.27 -1.19 -12.89
C VAL A 241 1.22 -1.92 -14.23
N LYS A 242 0.11 -1.79 -14.94
CA LYS A 242 -0.10 -2.34 -16.28
C LYS A 242 -0.25 -1.20 -17.27
N ALA A 243 0.58 -1.17 -18.31
CA ALA A 243 0.45 -0.18 -19.38
C ALA A 243 -0.86 -0.41 -20.15
N ILE A 244 -1.67 0.64 -20.30
CA ILE A 244 -2.93 0.61 -21.05
C ILE A 244 -2.70 1.03 -22.50
N ALA A 245 -1.76 1.95 -22.73
CA ALA A 245 -1.42 2.46 -24.06
C ALA A 245 0.10 2.63 -24.20
N PRO A 246 0.63 2.77 -25.44
CA PRO A 246 2.02 3.15 -25.67
C PRO A 246 2.37 4.48 -24.96
N PRO A 247 3.66 4.70 -24.64
CA PRO A 247 4.11 5.92 -23.98
C PRO A 247 3.73 7.15 -24.79
N ASP A 248 3.23 8.16 -24.10
CA ASP A 248 2.94 9.46 -24.70
C ASP A 248 4.26 10.10 -25.22
N PRO A 249 4.33 10.54 -26.49
CA PRO A 249 5.56 11.04 -27.10
C PRO A 249 6.17 12.28 -26.41
N ASP A 250 5.38 13.08 -25.70
CA ASP A 250 5.87 14.31 -25.06
C ASP A 250 6.38 14.09 -23.62
N SER A 251 5.68 13.25 -22.84
CA SER A 251 6.06 12.96 -21.45
C SER A 251 6.95 11.72 -21.29
N GLY A 252 6.98 10.83 -22.30
CA GLY A 252 7.64 9.53 -22.22
C GLY A 252 7.02 8.57 -21.20
N ILE A 253 5.86 8.93 -20.62
CA ILE A 253 5.16 8.16 -19.59
C ILE A 253 3.95 7.47 -20.23
N ALA A 254 3.86 6.15 -20.10
CA ALA A 254 2.69 5.41 -20.55
C ALA A 254 1.51 5.59 -19.58
N PRO A 255 0.27 5.80 -20.07
CA PRO A 255 -0.90 5.75 -19.22
C PRO A 255 -1.05 4.32 -18.69
N VAL A 256 -1.05 4.20 -17.36
CA VAL A 256 -1.01 2.92 -16.66
C VAL A 256 -2.25 2.71 -15.80
N SER A 257 -2.77 1.49 -15.81
CA SER A 257 -3.68 1.01 -14.78
C SER A 257 -2.82 0.65 -13.57
N SER A 258 -3.05 1.31 -12.44
CA SER A 258 -2.39 0.99 -11.17
C SER A 258 -3.38 0.32 -10.24
N ILE A 259 -3.05 -0.89 -9.81
CA ILE A 259 -3.86 -1.66 -8.86
C ILE A 259 -3.07 -1.75 -7.56
N PRO A 260 -3.45 -0.99 -6.50
CA PRO A 260 -2.74 -1.06 -5.24
C PRO A 260 -3.04 -2.35 -4.49
N PHE A 261 -2.02 -2.94 -3.88
CA PHE A 261 -2.11 -4.17 -3.11
C PHE A 261 -1.06 -4.22 -1.99
N ILE A 262 -1.22 -5.15 -1.05
CA ILE A 262 -0.20 -5.46 -0.05
C ILE A 262 0.63 -6.64 -0.53
N GLN A 263 1.92 -6.43 -0.78
CA GLN A 263 2.87 -7.52 -1.04
C GLN A 263 3.41 -8.05 0.30
N ALA A 264 3.11 -9.30 0.63
CA ALA A 264 3.65 -9.91 1.84
C ALA A 264 5.16 -10.15 1.73
N LYS A 265 5.88 -9.87 2.82
CA LYS A 265 7.32 -10.16 2.97
C LYS A 265 7.54 -11.54 3.56
N ASP A 266 6.78 -11.83 4.60
CA ASP A 266 6.94 -13.04 5.42
C ASP A 266 5.75 -13.98 5.23
N PHE A 267 5.93 -15.23 5.63
CA PHE A 267 4.80 -16.17 5.71
C PHE A 267 3.82 -15.73 6.82
N PRO A 268 2.51 -15.91 6.59
CA PRO A 268 1.51 -15.57 7.59
C PRO A 268 1.69 -16.41 8.84
N SER A 269 1.52 -15.78 10.01
CA SER A 269 1.49 -16.48 11.29
C SER A 269 0.03 -16.66 11.75
N PRO A 270 -0.37 -17.85 12.24
CA PRO A 270 -1.70 -18.03 12.80
C PRO A 270 -1.86 -17.17 14.06
N VAL A 271 -3.03 -16.58 14.26
CA VAL A 271 -3.33 -15.78 15.45
C VAL A 271 -4.09 -16.64 16.45
N ALA A 272 -3.49 -16.84 17.63
CA ALA A 272 -4.13 -17.57 18.71
C ALA A 272 -5.23 -16.72 19.39
N PRO A 273 -6.28 -17.34 19.95
CA PRO A 273 -7.24 -16.66 20.83
C PRO A 273 -6.51 -15.97 22.00
N GLY A 274 -6.91 -14.73 22.33
CA GLY A 274 -6.27 -13.94 23.39
C GLY A 274 -4.95 -13.27 22.99
N SER A 275 -4.52 -13.38 21.73
CA SER A 275 -3.41 -12.60 21.20
C SER A 275 -3.75 -11.12 21.10
N ASP A 276 -2.78 -10.26 21.38
CA ASP A 276 -2.91 -8.81 21.19
C ASP A 276 -3.14 -8.40 19.72
N LEU A 277 -3.03 -9.31 18.75
CA LEU A 277 -3.21 -9.03 17.32
C LEU A 277 -4.70 -8.90 16.92
N ILE A 278 -5.59 -9.63 17.61
CA ILE A 278 -7.05 -9.55 17.44
C ILE A 278 -7.65 -9.46 18.84
N ARG A 279 -7.89 -8.23 19.29
CA ARG A 279 -8.40 -7.91 20.63
C ARG A 279 -9.90 -8.16 20.76
N VAL A 280 -10.64 -7.99 19.67
CA VAL A 280 -12.09 -8.19 19.62
C VAL A 280 -12.41 -9.10 18.45
N ILE A 281 -13.07 -10.22 18.72
CA ILE A 281 -13.60 -11.10 17.68
C ILE A 281 -15.01 -10.59 17.33
N PRO A 282 -15.24 -10.06 16.12
CA PRO A 282 -16.55 -9.55 15.76
C PRO A 282 -17.56 -10.68 15.57
N SER A 283 -18.85 -10.40 15.83
CA SER A 283 -19.93 -11.40 15.68
C SER A 283 -20.05 -11.96 14.26
N TRP A 284 -19.77 -11.15 13.23
CA TRP A 284 -19.79 -11.60 11.83
C TRP A 284 -18.71 -12.66 11.53
N ALA A 285 -17.67 -12.79 12.35
CA ALA A 285 -16.64 -13.81 12.14
C ALA A 285 -17.22 -15.23 12.28
N ALA A 286 -18.35 -15.41 13.00
CA ALA A 286 -19.07 -16.67 13.09
C ALA A 286 -19.39 -17.27 11.71
N GLU A 287 -19.80 -16.42 10.76
CA GLU A 287 -20.13 -16.78 9.37
C GLU A 287 -18.94 -17.39 8.59
N LEU A 288 -17.71 -17.18 9.08
CA LEU A 288 -16.50 -17.71 8.44
C LEU A 288 -16.13 -19.10 8.95
N PHE A 289 -16.61 -19.48 10.13
CA PHE A 289 -16.39 -20.80 10.72
C PHE A 289 -17.46 -21.81 10.29
N GLU A 290 -18.64 -21.32 9.91
CA GLU A 290 -19.69 -22.14 9.34
C GLU A 290 -19.21 -22.72 8.01
N ARG A 291 -19.10 -24.06 7.95
CA ARG A 291 -18.85 -24.76 6.68
C ARG A 291 -19.97 -24.38 5.71
N PRO A 292 -19.67 -24.19 4.41
CA PRO A 292 -20.74 -24.06 3.43
C PRO A 292 -21.60 -25.32 3.52
N THR A 293 -22.81 -25.19 4.06
CA THR A 293 -23.86 -26.17 3.88
C THR A 293 -24.04 -26.34 2.38
N GLN A 294 -24.14 -27.57 1.90
CA GLN A 294 -24.09 -28.02 0.49
C GLN A 294 -24.87 -27.18 -0.56
N ARG A 295 -25.80 -26.31 -0.12
CA ARG A 295 -26.58 -25.39 -0.96
C ARG A 295 -25.79 -24.35 -1.76
N GLU A 296 -24.64 -23.87 -1.29
CA GLU A 296 -23.85 -22.88 -2.06
C GLU A 296 -23.04 -23.52 -3.19
N VAL A 297 -22.68 -24.80 -3.07
CA VAL A 297 -21.97 -25.54 -4.13
C VAL A 297 -22.92 -25.82 -5.31
N GLU A 298 -24.19 -26.15 -5.04
CA GLU A 298 -25.21 -26.35 -6.06
C GLU A 298 -25.59 -25.05 -6.82
N ALA A 299 -25.51 -23.89 -6.17
CA ALA A 299 -25.81 -22.60 -6.80
C ALA A 299 -24.68 -22.07 -7.71
N SER A 300 -23.47 -22.62 -7.59
CA SER A 300 -22.29 -22.21 -8.37
C SER A 300 -21.91 -23.18 -9.49
N ALA A 301 -22.57 -24.33 -9.57
CA ALA A 301 -22.42 -25.24 -10.71
C ALA A 301 -23.22 -24.67 -11.90
N PRO A 302 -22.64 -24.56 -13.10
CA PRO A 302 -23.43 -24.28 -14.29
C PRO A 302 -24.50 -25.37 -14.40
N SER A 303 -25.76 -24.98 -14.58
CA SER A 303 -26.86 -25.93 -14.67
C SER A 303 -26.57 -26.89 -15.83
N SER A 304 -26.52 -28.18 -15.51
CA SER A 304 -26.26 -29.27 -16.46
C SER A 304 -27.27 -29.32 -17.62
N ASP A 305 -28.37 -28.58 -17.51
CA ASP A 305 -29.37 -28.43 -18.55
C ASP A 305 -28.93 -27.48 -19.68
N ALA A 306 -28.10 -26.47 -19.41
CA ALA A 306 -27.58 -25.57 -20.45
C ALA A 306 -26.55 -26.28 -21.34
N GLU A 307 -25.69 -27.12 -20.76
CA GLU A 307 -24.72 -27.93 -21.51
C GLU A 307 -25.41 -29.04 -22.30
N ARG A 308 -26.46 -29.68 -21.76
CA ARG A 308 -27.28 -30.64 -22.50
C ARG A 308 -28.03 -30.00 -23.67
N GLN A 309 -28.63 -28.82 -23.48
CA GLN A 309 -29.33 -28.12 -24.56
C GLN A 309 -28.37 -27.65 -25.67
N ALA A 310 -27.15 -27.23 -25.33
CA ALA A 310 -26.11 -26.88 -26.31
C ALA A 310 -25.63 -28.10 -27.12
N LEU A 311 -25.50 -29.27 -26.48
CA LEU A 311 -25.14 -30.53 -27.14
C LEU A 311 -26.24 -31.03 -28.09
N PHE A 312 -27.52 -30.89 -27.73
CA PHE A 312 -28.64 -31.28 -28.59
C PHE A 312 -28.87 -30.30 -29.76
N ALA A 313 -28.57 -29.01 -29.59
CA ALA A 313 -28.66 -28.02 -30.68
C ALA A 313 -27.57 -28.21 -31.75
N ALA A 314 -26.40 -28.74 -31.38
CA ALA A 314 -25.30 -28.99 -32.31
C ALA A 314 -25.48 -30.24 -33.20
N ILE A 315 -26.48 -31.09 -32.91
CA ILE A 315 -26.70 -32.38 -33.61
C ILE A 315 -27.80 -32.29 -34.68
N GLN A 316 -28.47 -31.14 -34.87
CA GLN A 316 -29.42 -31.02 -35.98
C GLN A 316 -28.70 -30.95 -37.33
N PRO A 317 -28.91 -31.91 -38.25
CA PRO A 317 -28.33 -31.84 -39.58
C PRO A 317 -29.08 -30.77 -40.38
N SER A 318 -28.32 -29.87 -41.00
CA SER A 318 -28.81 -28.87 -41.94
C SER A 318 -29.53 -29.56 -43.11
N ALA A 319 -30.86 -29.47 -43.13
CA ALA A 319 -31.66 -29.84 -44.28
C ALA A 319 -31.60 -28.72 -45.32
N THR A 320 -31.11 -29.09 -46.52
CA THR A 320 -31.27 -28.40 -47.79
C THR A 320 -32.72 -28.21 -48.19
#